data_AF-A0A959IPG0-F1
#
_entry.id   AF-A0A959IPG0-F1
#
_cell.length_a   1.000
_cell.length_b   1.000
_cell.length_c   1.000
_cell.angle_alpha   90.00
_cell.angle_beta   90.00
_cell.angle_gamma   90.00
#
_symmetry.space_group_name_H-M   'P 1'
#
loop_
_entity.id
_entity.type
_entity.pdbx_description
1 polymer ?
#
loop_
_entity_poly.entity_id
_entity_poly.type
_entity_poly.pdbx_seq_one_letter_code
_entity_poly.pdbx_strand_id
1 'polypeptide(L)'
;MKKPPFKLDHFGGYFSLVVFLFLVVGCQKEAPKVPGCTDPDALNYEVGTNEDDGTCTYERDKFLGEYTNTSYSCIDQQIWQDNEPMEFRISKVPGEPSMVTFVTIYTRAPIDPDLRYNGVVNGNTIEFDYSYSVPGFYIDAHTYVGAIAGLKGTATLTGNEFDFPDARFTVSDADGNLLATFACHLTGTKVE
;
A
#
# COMPACT_ATOMS: atom_id res chain seq x y z
N MET A 1 23.78 42.97 63.44
CA MET A 1 24.99 42.93 62.58
C MET A 1 24.53 42.99 61.12
N LYS A 2 24.94 44.04 60.39
CA LYS A 2 24.55 44.29 58.99
C LYS A 2 25.26 43.31 58.07
N LYS A 3 24.52 42.55 57.25
CA LYS A 3 25.06 41.76 56.13
C LYS A 3 25.26 42.71 54.93
N PRO A 4 26.41 42.70 54.23
CA PRO A 4 26.73 43.69 53.20
C PRO A 4 25.88 43.50 51.92
N PRO A 5 25.73 44.54 51.10
CA PRO A 5 24.96 44.46 49.86
C PRO A 5 25.68 43.58 48.84
N PHE A 6 24.92 42.67 48.24
CA PHE A 6 25.35 41.86 47.09
C PHE A 6 25.62 42.82 45.92
N LYS A 7 26.88 42.89 45.47
CA LYS A 7 27.25 43.65 44.26
C LYS A 7 26.84 42.81 43.05
N LEU A 8 25.96 43.36 42.22
CA LEU A 8 25.57 42.80 40.94
C LEU A 8 26.54 43.32 39.88
N ASP A 9 27.61 42.58 39.61
CA ASP A 9 28.60 42.94 38.60
C ASP A 9 28.04 42.62 37.19
N HIS A 10 27.62 43.68 36.51
CA HIS A 10 27.75 43.96 35.07
C HIS A 10 27.77 42.78 34.05
N PHE A 11 26.78 41.89 34.06
CA PHE A 11 26.36 41.12 32.86
C PHE A 11 25.13 41.78 32.19
N GLY A 12 25.18 43.11 32.09
CA GLY A 12 24.14 43.94 31.48
C GLY A 12 24.21 43.91 29.96
N GLY A 13 23.25 43.24 29.33
CA GLY A 13 23.02 43.32 27.89
C GLY A 13 22.34 42.05 27.35
N TYR A 14 22.99 40.90 27.48
CA TYR A 14 22.52 39.64 26.89
C TYR A 14 21.45 38.93 27.72
N PHE A 15 21.60 38.89 29.05
CA PHE A 15 20.68 38.15 29.92
C PHE A 15 19.27 38.78 29.95
N SER A 16 19.17 40.10 29.86
CA SER A 16 17.89 40.82 29.79
C SER A 16 17.20 40.65 28.43
N LEU A 17 17.94 40.47 27.34
CA LEU A 17 17.39 40.33 25.99
C LEU A 17 16.88 38.90 25.77
N VAL A 18 17.57 37.89 26.32
CA VAL A 18 17.12 36.49 26.32
C VAL A 18 15.87 36.32 27.18
N VAL A 19 15.84 36.89 28.40
CA VAL A 19 14.65 36.86 29.27
C VAL A 19 13.48 37.65 28.65
N PHE A 20 13.73 38.80 27.99
CA PHE A 20 12.69 39.47 27.20
C PHE A 20 12.21 38.58 26.06
N LEU A 21 13.11 37.96 25.29
CA LEU A 21 12.74 37.04 24.19
C LEU A 21 11.86 35.88 24.69
N PHE A 22 12.17 35.30 25.86
CA PHE A 22 11.35 34.26 26.49
C PHE A 22 10.00 34.79 27.02
N LEU A 23 9.90 36.07 27.39
CA LEU A 23 8.66 36.69 27.88
C LEU A 23 7.75 37.24 26.76
N VAL A 24 8.29 37.70 25.62
CA VAL A 24 7.48 38.07 24.43
C VAL A 24 7.10 36.87 23.54
N VAL A 25 7.80 35.75 23.65
CA VAL A 25 7.46 34.50 22.92
C VAL A 25 6.47 33.62 23.72
N GLY A 26 6.13 34.02 24.94
CA GLY A 26 5.16 33.33 25.80
C GLY A 26 3.71 33.62 25.42
N CYS A 27 3.21 32.97 24.37
CA CYS A 27 1.91 32.28 24.30
C CYS A 27 1.68 31.84 22.85
N GLN A 28 2.31 30.74 22.44
CA GLN A 28 1.84 30.01 21.25
C GLN A 28 0.48 29.44 21.64
N LYS A 29 -0.62 30.17 21.34
CA LYS A 29 -1.97 29.65 21.51
C LYS A 29 -2.13 28.55 20.46
N GLU A 30 -1.85 27.31 20.86
CA GLU A 30 -2.11 26.15 20.02
C GLU A 30 -3.59 26.21 19.58
N ALA A 31 -3.82 26.10 18.27
CA ALA A 31 -5.18 26.05 17.75
C ALA A 31 -5.91 24.86 18.41
N PRO A 32 -7.21 24.99 18.71
CA PRO A 32 -7.97 23.87 19.24
C PRO A 32 -7.88 22.71 18.25
N LYS A 33 -7.55 21.53 18.78
CA LYS A 33 -7.55 20.28 18.02
C LYS A 33 -9.00 19.88 17.74
N VAL A 34 -9.31 19.67 16.48
CA VAL A 34 -10.61 19.25 15.98
C VAL A 34 -10.37 17.89 15.29
N PRO A 35 -10.67 16.78 15.97
CA PRO A 35 -10.43 15.44 15.43
C PRO A 35 -11.42 15.12 14.30
N GLY A 36 -10.95 14.39 13.30
CA GLY A 36 -11.74 13.80 12.21
C GLY A 36 -10.84 13.49 11.01
N CYS A 37 -11.42 13.01 9.91
CA CYS A 37 -10.61 12.70 8.73
C CYS A 37 -10.10 13.97 8.04
N THR A 38 -8.77 14.13 8.00
CA THR A 38 -8.10 15.30 7.42
C THR A 38 -7.61 15.09 5.98
N ASP A 39 -7.72 13.87 5.46
CA ASP A 39 -7.28 13.52 4.11
C ASP A 39 -8.36 13.87 3.06
N PRO A 40 -8.10 14.80 2.13
CA PRO A 40 -9.07 15.20 1.10
C PRO A 40 -9.39 14.10 0.09
N ASP A 41 -8.56 13.05 -0.02
CA ASP A 41 -8.79 11.91 -0.91
C ASP A 41 -9.66 10.82 -0.22
N ALA A 42 -10.02 10.99 1.05
CA ALA A 42 -10.91 10.09 1.77
C ALA A 42 -12.39 10.38 1.46
N LEU A 43 -13.20 9.30 1.47
CA LEU A 43 -14.65 9.37 1.24
C LEU A 43 -15.41 10.11 2.35
N ASN A 44 -14.83 10.15 3.55
CA ASN A 44 -15.36 10.82 4.73
C ASN A 44 -14.51 12.00 5.18
N TYR A 45 -13.85 12.69 4.25
CA TYR A 45 -13.13 13.93 4.55
C TYR A 45 -14.02 14.96 5.27
N GLU A 46 -13.54 15.49 6.40
CA GLU A 46 -14.29 16.43 7.23
C GLU A 46 -13.65 17.82 7.20
N VAL A 47 -14.35 18.78 6.58
CA VAL A 47 -13.89 20.17 6.51
C VAL A 47 -13.83 20.79 7.92
N GLY A 48 -12.70 21.40 8.25
CA GLY A 48 -12.50 22.11 9.52
C GLY A 48 -11.92 21.25 10.64
N THR A 49 -11.64 19.98 10.38
CA THR A 49 -10.79 19.13 11.22
C THR A 49 -9.31 19.47 10.98
N ASN A 50 -8.48 19.28 11.99
CA ASN A 50 -7.03 19.57 11.92
C ASN A 50 -6.16 18.52 12.64
N GLU A 51 -6.78 17.45 13.12
CA GLU A 51 -6.13 16.29 13.72
C GLU A 51 -6.78 15.04 13.15
N ASP A 52 -6.00 14.20 12.44
CA ASP A 52 -6.49 12.92 11.95
C ASP A 52 -6.83 12.00 13.12
N ASP A 53 -8.06 11.52 13.16
CA ASP A 53 -8.54 10.58 14.17
C ASP A 53 -8.40 9.11 13.73
N GLY A 54 -7.89 8.88 12.52
CA GLY A 54 -7.68 7.54 11.95
C GLY A 54 -8.95 6.88 11.44
N THR A 55 -10.05 7.63 11.29
CA THR A 55 -11.32 7.12 10.76
C THR A 55 -11.46 7.26 9.24
N CYS A 56 -10.45 7.79 8.54
CA CYS A 56 -10.47 7.95 7.10
C CYS A 56 -10.74 6.62 6.37
N THR A 57 -11.70 6.67 5.45
CA THR A 57 -12.14 5.56 4.60
C THR A 57 -11.92 5.92 3.14
N TYR A 58 -11.53 4.93 2.35
CA TYR A 58 -11.12 5.16 0.96
C TYR A 58 -11.74 4.11 0.05
N GLU A 59 -11.83 4.41 -1.24
CA GLU A 59 -12.40 3.47 -2.22
C GLU A 59 -11.69 2.12 -2.22
N ARG A 60 -10.37 2.12 -2.01
CA ARG A 60 -9.57 0.89 -1.92
C ARG A 60 -10.01 -0.06 -0.83
N ASP A 61 -10.62 0.44 0.25
CA ASP A 61 -10.93 -0.35 1.43
C ASP A 61 -12.00 -1.43 1.13
N LYS A 62 -12.83 -1.20 0.10
CA LYS A 62 -13.78 -2.20 -0.43
C LYS A 62 -13.10 -3.51 -0.83
N PHE A 63 -11.88 -3.43 -1.37
CA PHE A 63 -11.14 -4.58 -1.90
C PHE A 63 -10.30 -5.29 -0.84
N LEU A 64 -9.99 -4.65 0.29
CA LEU A 64 -9.04 -5.20 1.26
C LEU A 64 -9.58 -6.47 1.92
N GLY A 65 -8.81 -7.55 1.87
CA GLY A 65 -9.19 -8.82 2.48
C GLY A 65 -8.59 -10.03 1.78
N GLU A 66 -8.90 -11.21 2.32
CA GLU A 66 -8.58 -12.50 1.74
C GLU A 66 -9.71 -12.93 0.80
N TYR A 67 -9.37 -13.63 -0.28
CA TYR A 67 -10.31 -14.15 -1.27
C TYR A 67 -10.19 -15.66 -1.39
N THR A 68 -11.35 -16.33 -1.39
CA THR A 68 -11.49 -17.79 -1.45
C THR A 68 -12.43 -18.18 -2.59
N ASN A 69 -12.74 -19.49 -2.73
CA ASN A 69 -13.53 -20.02 -3.86
C ASN A 69 -13.00 -19.54 -5.22
N THR A 70 -11.69 -19.38 -5.30
CA THR A 70 -11.02 -18.76 -6.43
C THR A 70 -11.02 -19.71 -7.62
N SER A 71 -11.41 -19.21 -8.77
CA SER A 71 -11.25 -19.92 -10.04
C SER A 71 -10.24 -19.18 -10.90
N TYR A 72 -9.42 -19.92 -11.63
CA TYR A 72 -8.60 -19.35 -12.68
C TYR A 72 -8.67 -20.22 -13.93
N SER A 73 -8.82 -19.56 -15.08
CA SER A 73 -8.82 -20.21 -16.38
C SER A 73 -7.88 -19.45 -17.29
N CYS A 74 -6.76 -20.07 -17.67
CA CYS A 74 -5.75 -19.45 -18.51
C CYS A 74 -5.78 -20.03 -19.92
N ILE A 75 -5.73 -19.16 -20.92
CA ILE A 75 -5.54 -19.53 -22.32
C ILE A 75 -4.05 -19.88 -22.45
N ASP A 76 -3.76 -21.17 -22.66
CA ASP A 76 -2.42 -21.81 -22.67
C ASP A 76 -1.99 -22.43 -21.32
N GLN A 77 -2.65 -23.54 -20.95
CA GLN A 77 -2.47 -24.26 -19.69
C GLN A 77 -1.20 -25.15 -19.61
N GLN A 78 -0.22 -24.97 -20.50
CA GLN A 78 0.85 -25.97 -20.60
C GLN A 78 1.91 -25.90 -19.49
N ILE A 79 1.97 -24.80 -18.71
CA ILE A 79 3.03 -24.59 -17.70
C ILE A 79 2.55 -24.81 -16.25
N TRP A 80 1.25 -24.66 -15.95
CA TRP A 80 0.70 -24.76 -14.59
C TRP A 80 -0.53 -25.69 -14.57
N GLN A 81 -0.30 -27.01 -14.66
CA GLN A 81 -1.37 -28.04 -14.73
C GLN A 81 -2.06 -28.34 -13.38
N ASP A 82 -1.67 -27.67 -12.30
CA ASP A 82 -2.22 -27.95 -10.99
C ASP A 82 -3.44 -27.06 -10.78
N ASN A 83 -4.64 -27.54 -11.17
CA ASN A 83 -5.98 -26.95 -10.95
C ASN A 83 -6.34 -26.73 -9.45
N GLU A 84 -5.40 -26.25 -8.65
CA GLU A 84 -5.57 -26.00 -7.22
C GLU A 84 -6.08 -24.57 -7.02
N PRO A 85 -7.08 -24.33 -6.15
CA PRO A 85 -7.60 -22.99 -5.93
C PRO A 85 -6.47 -22.07 -5.42
N MET A 86 -6.10 -21.09 -6.25
CA MET A 86 -5.13 -20.07 -5.88
C MET A 86 -5.79 -19.07 -4.94
N GLU A 87 -5.50 -19.16 -3.66
CA GLU A 87 -5.86 -18.11 -2.71
C GLU A 87 -5.08 -16.83 -3.03
N PHE A 88 -5.73 -15.69 -2.86
CA PHE A 88 -5.06 -14.40 -2.96
C PHE A 88 -5.66 -13.43 -1.96
N ARG A 89 -4.91 -12.36 -1.69
CA ARG A 89 -5.38 -11.27 -0.85
C ARG A 89 -5.05 -9.93 -1.45
N ILE A 90 -5.84 -8.94 -1.07
CA ILE A 90 -5.63 -7.55 -1.44
C ILE A 90 -5.30 -6.78 -0.16
N SER A 91 -4.11 -6.17 -0.15
CA SER A 91 -3.57 -5.42 0.97
C SER A 91 -3.43 -3.94 0.62
N LYS A 92 -3.44 -3.07 1.63
CA LYS A 92 -3.24 -1.62 1.44
C LYS A 92 -1.80 -1.30 1.10
N VAL A 93 -1.60 -0.27 0.26
CA VAL A 93 -0.31 0.39 0.10
C VAL A 93 -0.25 1.56 1.09
N PRO A 94 0.70 1.59 2.06
CA PRO A 94 0.78 2.67 3.03
C PRO A 94 1.06 4.02 2.37
N GLY A 95 0.25 5.03 2.72
CA GLY A 95 0.41 6.39 2.19
C GLY A 95 -0.17 6.63 0.79
N GLU A 96 -0.70 5.59 0.14
CA GLU A 96 -1.25 5.70 -1.22
C GLU A 96 -2.74 5.39 -1.21
N PRO A 97 -3.62 6.41 -1.13
CA PRO A 97 -5.01 6.17 -0.79
C PRO A 97 -5.81 5.46 -1.89
N SER A 98 -5.31 5.53 -3.13
CA SER A 98 -5.91 4.89 -4.31
C SER A 98 -5.19 3.61 -4.72
N MET A 99 -4.23 3.08 -3.94
CA MET A 99 -3.47 1.90 -4.34
C MET A 99 -3.69 0.69 -3.43
N VAL A 100 -3.63 -0.48 -4.03
CA VAL A 100 -3.63 -1.78 -3.34
C VAL A 100 -2.53 -2.67 -3.88
N THR A 101 -2.17 -3.70 -3.10
CA THR A 101 -1.29 -4.78 -3.53
C THR A 101 -2.09 -6.07 -3.58
N PHE A 102 -2.19 -6.66 -4.76
CA PHE A 102 -2.64 -8.03 -4.99
C PHE A 102 -1.50 -8.99 -4.66
N VAL A 103 -1.74 -9.95 -3.77
CA VAL A 103 -0.75 -10.94 -3.32
C VAL A 103 -1.28 -12.33 -3.62
N THR A 104 -0.58 -13.08 -4.48
CA THR A 104 -0.86 -14.50 -4.71
C THR A 104 -0.37 -15.32 -3.52
N ILE A 105 -1.16 -16.27 -3.03
CA ILE A 105 -0.80 -17.17 -1.94
C ILE A 105 -0.68 -18.58 -2.52
N TYR A 106 0.55 -19.10 -2.59
CA TYR A 106 0.79 -20.47 -3.02
C TYR A 106 0.91 -21.39 -1.80
N THR A 107 0.02 -22.38 -1.70
CA THR A 107 -0.02 -23.32 -0.55
C THR A 107 1.10 -24.37 -0.59
N ARG A 108 1.82 -24.52 -1.72
CA ARG A 108 2.98 -25.40 -1.88
C ARG A 108 4.31 -24.63 -1.84
N ALA A 109 4.64 -24.04 -0.69
CA ALA A 109 6.02 -23.65 -0.41
C ALA A 109 6.92 -24.92 -0.41
N PRO A 110 8.12 -24.91 -1.05
CA PRO A 110 9.10 -23.82 -0.90
C PRO A 110 9.64 -23.17 -2.19
N ILE A 111 9.03 -23.35 -3.37
CA ILE A 111 9.71 -23.05 -4.64
C ILE A 111 9.40 -21.65 -5.21
N ASP A 112 8.20 -21.09 -4.96
CA ASP A 112 7.79 -19.82 -5.57
C ASP A 112 7.44 -18.76 -4.50
N PRO A 113 8.01 -17.54 -4.57
CA PRO A 113 7.66 -16.46 -3.65
C PRO A 113 6.26 -15.91 -3.93
N ASP A 114 5.56 -15.43 -2.89
CA ASP A 114 4.32 -14.66 -3.06
C ASP A 114 4.54 -13.51 -4.05
N LEU A 115 3.82 -13.52 -5.17
CA LEU A 115 3.91 -12.45 -6.15
C LEU A 115 3.03 -11.29 -5.71
N ARG A 116 3.57 -10.07 -5.82
CA ARG A 116 2.96 -8.84 -5.34
C ARG A 116 2.80 -7.85 -6.47
N TYR A 117 1.57 -7.52 -6.81
CA TYR A 117 1.26 -6.60 -7.89
C TYR A 117 0.48 -5.42 -7.37
N ASN A 118 1.03 -4.21 -7.55
CA ASN A 118 0.30 -3.01 -7.21
C ASN A 118 -0.74 -2.69 -8.28
N GLY A 119 -1.91 -2.23 -7.84
CA GLY A 119 -3.00 -1.78 -8.70
C GLY A 119 -3.59 -0.49 -8.18
N VAL A 120 -4.18 0.29 -9.09
CA VAL A 120 -4.85 1.56 -8.81
C VAL A 120 -6.35 1.33 -8.76
N VAL A 121 -6.98 1.77 -7.68
CA VAL A 121 -8.42 1.65 -7.46
C VAL A 121 -9.13 2.87 -8.03
N ASN A 122 -10.19 2.63 -8.79
CA ASN A 122 -11.12 3.66 -9.25
C ASN A 122 -12.55 3.12 -9.17
N GLY A 123 -13.31 3.61 -8.19
CA GLY A 123 -14.68 3.20 -7.91
C GLY A 123 -14.78 1.74 -7.46
N ASN A 124 -15.19 0.87 -8.39
CA ASN A 124 -15.34 -0.59 -8.19
C ASN A 124 -14.38 -1.38 -9.09
N THR A 125 -13.33 -0.74 -9.59
CA THR A 125 -12.31 -1.37 -10.43
C THR A 125 -10.92 -1.25 -9.81
N ILE A 126 -10.05 -2.21 -10.14
CA ILE A 126 -8.60 -2.13 -9.92
C ILE A 126 -7.92 -2.25 -11.28
N GLU A 127 -7.15 -1.25 -11.66
CA GLU A 127 -6.29 -1.28 -12.84
C GLU A 127 -4.89 -1.74 -12.43
N PHE A 128 -4.42 -2.83 -13.05
CA PHE A 128 -3.07 -3.32 -12.93
C PHE A 128 -2.29 -2.96 -14.20
N ASP A 129 -1.15 -2.31 -14.03
CA ASP A 129 -0.12 -2.13 -15.04
C ASP A 129 1.23 -2.07 -14.32
N TYR A 130 1.59 -3.18 -13.68
CA TYR A 130 2.72 -3.24 -12.74
C TYR A 130 3.69 -4.35 -13.12
N SER A 131 4.98 -4.05 -13.02
CA SER A 131 6.04 -5.04 -13.16
C SER A 131 7.15 -4.76 -12.16
N TYR A 132 7.80 -5.83 -11.68
CA TYR A 132 8.89 -5.73 -10.73
C TYR A 132 9.85 -6.92 -10.88
N SER A 133 11.09 -6.71 -10.46
CA SER A 133 12.09 -7.78 -10.46
C SER A 133 11.82 -8.72 -9.29
N VAL A 134 11.72 -10.01 -9.61
CA VAL A 134 11.72 -11.10 -8.64
C VAL A 134 13.11 -11.75 -8.61
N PRO A 135 13.57 -12.27 -7.46
CA PRO A 135 14.86 -12.95 -7.35
C PRO A 135 15.03 -14.09 -8.36
N GLY A 136 13.90 -14.70 -8.73
CA GLY A 136 13.76 -15.62 -9.83
C GLY A 136 12.67 -16.66 -9.57
N PHE A 137 12.33 -17.41 -10.61
CA PHE A 137 11.41 -18.55 -10.54
C PHE A 137 11.96 -19.69 -11.39
N TYR A 138 11.47 -20.90 -11.14
CA TYR A 138 11.84 -22.07 -11.94
C TYR A 138 10.96 -22.14 -13.18
N ILE A 139 11.56 -22.01 -14.38
CA ILE A 139 10.85 -22.23 -15.66
C ILE A 139 10.76 -23.72 -16.00
N ASP A 140 11.61 -24.54 -15.37
CA ASP A 140 11.61 -25.99 -15.41
C ASP A 140 12.32 -26.55 -14.16
N ALA A 141 12.43 -27.88 -14.05
CA ALA A 141 13.01 -28.55 -12.89
C ALA A 141 14.49 -28.20 -12.57
N HIS A 142 15.21 -27.52 -13.45
CA HIS A 142 16.64 -27.23 -13.32
C HIS A 142 17.02 -25.78 -13.62
N THR A 143 16.11 -24.98 -14.17
CA THR A 143 16.44 -23.63 -14.65
C THR A 143 15.77 -22.57 -13.77
N TYR A 144 16.57 -21.92 -12.92
CA TYR A 144 16.18 -20.76 -12.12
C TYR A 144 16.60 -19.48 -12.84
N VAL A 145 15.64 -18.64 -13.20
CA VAL A 145 15.90 -17.37 -13.90
C VAL A 145 15.48 -16.20 -13.02
N GLY A 146 16.40 -15.25 -12.80
CA GLY A 146 16.04 -13.92 -12.33
C GLY A 146 15.10 -13.28 -13.36
N ALA A 147 13.96 -12.80 -12.91
CA ALA A 147 12.87 -12.48 -13.82
C ALA A 147 12.17 -11.18 -13.45
N ILE A 148 11.51 -10.61 -14.43
CA ILE A 148 10.57 -9.52 -14.25
C ILE A 148 9.18 -10.14 -14.33
N ALA A 149 8.45 -10.07 -13.23
CA ALA A 149 7.05 -10.49 -13.17
C ALA A 149 6.17 -9.26 -13.40
N GLY A 150 5.22 -9.37 -14.32
CA GLY A 150 4.26 -8.31 -14.61
C GLY A 150 2.82 -8.80 -14.57
N LEU A 151 1.92 -7.90 -14.18
CA LEU A 151 0.48 -8.11 -14.23
C LEU A 151 -0.17 -6.89 -14.87
N LYS A 152 -1.02 -7.15 -15.86
CA LYS A 152 -1.79 -6.12 -16.55
C LYS A 152 -3.25 -6.51 -16.70
N GLY A 153 -4.15 -5.54 -16.63
CA GLY A 153 -5.58 -5.70 -16.88
C GLY A 153 -6.44 -5.03 -15.82
N THR A 154 -7.75 -5.24 -15.89
CA THR A 154 -8.70 -4.59 -14.97
C THR A 154 -9.53 -5.63 -14.22
N ALA A 155 -9.47 -5.58 -12.90
CA ALA A 155 -10.36 -6.33 -12.03
C ALA A 155 -11.55 -5.47 -11.62
N THR A 156 -12.67 -6.12 -11.29
CA THR A 156 -13.89 -5.48 -10.80
C THR A 156 -14.36 -6.16 -9.52
N LEU A 157 -15.05 -5.40 -8.67
CA LEU A 157 -15.69 -5.91 -7.45
C LEU A 157 -17.19 -5.63 -7.48
N THR A 158 -18.00 -6.68 -7.40
CA THR A 158 -19.46 -6.60 -7.30
C THR A 158 -19.93 -7.28 -6.02
N GLY A 159 -20.24 -6.47 -5.00
CA GLY A 159 -20.47 -7.00 -3.65
C GLY A 159 -19.17 -7.60 -3.10
N ASN A 160 -19.16 -8.90 -2.82
CA ASN A 160 -17.98 -9.64 -2.37
C ASN A 160 -17.31 -10.44 -3.51
N GLU A 161 -17.87 -10.39 -4.73
CA GLU A 161 -17.34 -11.13 -5.87
C GLU A 161 -16.29 -10.30 -6.62
N PHE A 162 -15.07 -10.82 -6.67
CA PHE A 162 -13.97 -10.32 -7.46
C PHE A 162 -13.95 -11.02 -8.81
N ASP A 163 -13.86 -10.22 -9.87
CA ASP A 163 -13.81 -10.69 -11.25
C ASP A 163 -12.68 -9.98 -12.00
N PHE A 164 -11.73 -10.74 -12.50
CA PHE A 164 -10.59 -10.24 -13.27
C PHE A 164 -10.48 -11.02 -14.59
N PRO A 165 -11.28 -10.64 -15.60
CA PRO A 165 -11.47 -11.42 -16.82
C PRO A 165 -10.28 -11.38 -17.78
N ASP A 166 -9.43 -10.35 -17.69
CA ASP A 166 -8.34 -10.11 -18.63
C ASP A 166 -6.96 -10.03 -17.97
N ALA A 167 -6.76 -10.77 -16.87
CA ALA A 167 -5.49 -10.81 -16.15
C ALA A 167 -4.37 -11.34 -17.05
N ARG A 168 -3.46 -10.44 -17.46
CA ARG A 168 -2.29 -10.76 -18.27
C ARG A 168 -1.06 -10.78 -17.40
N PHE A 169 -0.62 -11.99 -17.05
CA PHE A 169 0.66 -12.21 -16.40
C PHE A 169 1.75 -12.25 -17.46
N THR A 170 2.86 -11.57 -17.19
CA THR A 170 4.02 -11.56 -18.07
C THR A 170 5.24 -11.95 -17.28
N VAL A 171 6.13 -12.65 -17.96
CA VAL A 171 7.41 -13.03 -17.42
C VAL A 171 8.48 -12.69 -18.42
N SER A 172 9.45 -11.89 -18.00
CA SER A 172 10.58 -11.48 -18.82
C SER A 172 11.89 -11.85 -18.13
N ASP A 173 12.97 -11.99 -18.89
CA ASP A 173 14.31 -12.11 -18.32
C ASP A 173 14.77 -10.79 -17.67
N ALA A 174 15.97 -10.80 -17.08
CA ALA A 174 16.55 -9.62 -16.43
C ALA A 174 16.84 -8.45 -17.41
N ASP A 175 16.93 -8.72 -18.71
CA ASP A 175 17.13 -7.73 -19.77
C ASP A 175 15.80 -7.17 -20.30
N GLY A 176 14.66 -7.69 -19.81
CA GLY A 176 13.31 -7.28 -20.22
C GLY A 176 12.80 -7.97 -21.47
N ASN A 177 13.45 -9.03 -21.96
CA ASN A 177 12.93 -9.82 -23.06
C ASN A 177 11.80 -10.71 -22.56
N LEU A 178 10.65 -10.61 -23.21
CA LEU A 178 9.46 -11.38 -22.86
C LEU A 178 9.70 -12.89 -23.09
N LEU A 179 9.57 -13.67 -22.04
CA LEU A 179 9.69 -15.13 -22.05
C LEU A 179 8.33 -15.81 -22.18
N ALA A 180 7.33 -15.30 -21.45
CA ALA A 180 5.99 -15.87 -21.44
C ALA A 180 4.92 -14.80 -21.16
N THR A 181 3.72 -15.06 -21.66
CA THR A 181 2.51 -14.30 -21.31
C THR A 181 1.37 -15.27 -21.08
N PHE A 182 0.65 -15.09 -19.98
CA PHE A 182 -0.50 -15.90 -19.62
C PHE A 182 -1.70 -14.97 -19.51
N ALA A 183 -2.71 -15.20 -20.34
CA ALA A 183 -3.99 -14.52 -20.24
C ALA A 183 -4.95 -15.40 -19.45
N CYS A 184 -5.39 -14.91 -18.30
CA CYS A 184 -6.22 -15.65 -17.37
C CYS A 184 -7.48 -14.86 -17.03
N HIS A 185 -8.57 -15.59 -16.83
CA HIS A 185 -9.73 -15.12 -16.10
C HIS A 185 -9.59 -15.59 -14.66
N LEU A 186 -9.49 -14.66 -13.70
CA LEU A 186 -9.48 -14.96 -12.27
C LEU A 186 -10.80 -14.51 -11.65
N THR A 187 -11.35 -15.34 -10.77
CA THR A 187 -12.48 -14.98 -9.91
C THR A 187 -12.19 -15.35 -8.47
N GLY A 188 -12.91 -14.75 -7.53
CA GLY A 188 -12.86 -15.13 -6.12
C GLY A 188 -13.91 -14.40 -5.29
N THR A 189 -14.23 -14.97 -4.13
CA THR A 189 -15.19 -14.39 -3.19
C THR A 189 -14.45 -13.92 -1.95
N LYS A 190 -14.67 -12.66 -1.57
CA LYS A 190 -14.09 -12.05 -0.37
C LYS A 190 -14.59 -12.75 0.88
N VAL A 191 -13.68 -13.09 1.80
CA VAL A 191 -14.02 -13.63 3.12
C VAL A 191 -14.59 -12.50 3.98
N GLU A 192 -15.75 -12.72 4.59
CA GLU A 192 -16.41 -11.77 5.51
C GLU A 192 -15.69 -11.65 6.87
#